data_AF-A0A842YG14-F1
#
_entry.id   AF-A0A842YG14-F1
#
_cell.length_a   1.000
_cell.length_b   1.000
_cell.length_c   1.000
_cell.angle_alpha   90.00
_cell.angle_beta   90.00
_cell.angle_gamma   90.00
#
_symmetry.space_group_name_H-M   'P 1'
#
loop_
_entity.id
_entity.type
_entity.pdbx_description
1 polymer ?
#
loop_
_entity_poly.entity_id
_entity_poly.type
_entity_poly.pdbx_seq_one_letter_code
_entity_poly.pdbx_strand_id
1 'polypeptide(L)'
;MRGVVLTMFLQAYSQRKAIAGSAVTFGYVHVLNLLNGPLTYDLVIFVVGQIIWATIIGILYGYMFLITGNLYANMFLHWFANGLGNCFMYLPYVTPEVHALLNIIFNIGLMSTLMSLGWIFLVNKYWPLKKKIETEFTNDDKVAC
;
A
#
# COMPACT_ATOMS: atom_id res chain seq x y z
N MET A 1 6.19 -4.14 5.07
CA MET A 1 5.29 -5.30 5.25
C MET A 1 5.23 -6.27 4.08
N ARG A 2 5.45 -5.87 2.82
CA ARG A 2 5.16 -6.76 1.66
C ARG A 2 6.24 -7.80 1.39
N GLY A 3 7.51 -7.51 1.71
CA GLY A 3 8.60 -8.48 1.55
C GLY A 3 8.58 -9.64 2.55
N VAL A 4 7.90 -9.49 3.70
CA VAL A 4 7.91 -10.49 4.79
C VAL A 4 6.50 -10.95 5.14
N VAL A 5 5.58 -10.05 5.50
CA VAL A 5 4.24 -10.45 5.96
C VAL A 5 3.42 -11.08 4.83
N LEU A 6 3.43 -10.49 3.64
CA LEU A 6 2.70 -11.04 2.50
C LEU A 6 3.32 -12.37 2.02
N THR A 7 4.65 -12.48 1.97
CA THR A 7 5.33 -13.72 1.57
C THR A 7 5.08 -14.85 2.56
N MET A 8 5.08 -14.58 3.87
CA MET A 8 4.67 -15.54 4.90
C MET A 8 3.21 -15.96 4.75
N PHE A 9 2.29 -15.01 4.51
CA PHE A 9 0.88 -15.37 4.29
C PHE A 9 0.64 -16.17 3.02
N LEU A 10 1.43 -15.98 1.97
CA LEU A 10 1.35 -16.79 0.74
C LEU A 10 1.78 -18.25 0.96
N GLN A 11 2.60 -18.53 1.97
CA GLN A 11 2.98 -19.90 2.33
C GLN A 11 1.85 -20.67 3.04
N ALA A 12 0.96 -19.97 3.73
CA ALA A 12 -0.08 -20.58 4.57
C ALA A 12 -1.51 -20.41 4.00
N TYR A 13 -1.74 -19.43 3.12
CA TYR A 13 -3.07 -19.06 2.63
C TYR A 13 -3.09 -18.84 1.12
N SER A 14 -4.28 -18.96 0.53
CA SER A 14 -4.48 -18.62 -0.88
C SER A 14 -4.19 -17.14 -1.15
N GLN A 15 -3.77 -16.82 -2.37
CA GLN A 15 -3.36 -15.48 -2.78
C GLN A 15 -4.31 -14.37 -2.33
N ARG A 16 -5.63 -14.53 -2.53
CA ARG A 16 -6.64 -13.54 -2.12
C ARG A 16 -6.65 -13.32 -0.60
N LYS A 17 -6.57 -14.40 0.18
CA LYS A 17 -6.54 -14.34 1.65
C LYS A 17 -5.22 -13.75 2.15
N ALA A 18 -4.10 -14.08 1.50
CA ALA A 18 -2.79 -13.53 1.84
C ALA A 18 -2.72 -12.02 1.60
N ILE A 19 -3.24 -11.54 0.47
CA ILE A 19 -3.34 -10.10 0.18
C ILE A 19 -4.20 -9.42 1.25
N ALA A 20 -5.42 -9.93 1.49
CA ALA A 20 -6.34 -9.35 2.45
C ALA A 20 -5.74 -9.29 3.87
N GLY A 21 -5.16 -10.40 4.34
CA GLY A 21 -4.50 -10.46 5.66
C GLY A 21 -3.34 -9.47 5.76
N SER A 22 -2.50 -9.39 4.72
CA SER A 22 -1.36 -8.45 4.72
C SER A 22 -1.81 -6.98 4.69
N ALA A 23 -2.91 -6.70 4.00
CA ALA A 23 -3.50 -5.37 3.90
C ALA A 23 -4.10 -4.93 5.23
N VAL A 24 -4.86 -5.80 5.90
CA VAL A 24 -5.42 -5.54 7.23
C VAL A 24 -4.30 -5.34 8.25
N THR A 25 -3.27 -6.20 8.26
CA THR A 25 -2.11 -6.05 9.15
C THR A 25 -1.41 -4.71 8.94
N PHE A 26 -1.26 -4.30 7.68
CA PHE A 26 -0.70 -2.99 7.35
C PHE A 26 -1.59 -1.83 7.78
N GLY A 27 -2.92 -1.93 7.68
CA GLY A 27 -3.82 -0.95 8.26
C GLY A 27 -3.63 -0.86 9.77
N TYR A 28 -3.65 -2.00 10.45
CA TYR A 28 -3.65 -2.10 11.91
C TYR A 28 -2.37 -1.54 12.56
N VAL A 29 -1.22 -1.59 11.89
CA VAL A 29 0.03 -1.01 12.43
C VAL A 29 -0.09 0.50 12.71
N HIS A 30 -1.01 1.20 12.03
CA HIS A 30 -1.24 2.62 12.22
C HIS A 30 -1.93 2.96 13.55
N VAL A 31 -2.48 1.97 14.26
CA VAL A 31 -2.95 2.16 15.64
C VAL A 31 -1.82 2.72 16.53
N LEU A 32 -0.56 2.39 16.24
CA LEU A 32 0.61 2.93 16.95
C LEU A 32 0.71 4.46 16.86
N ASN A 33 0.08 5.10 15.87
CA ASN A 33 0.07 6.57 15.77
C ASN A 33 -0.73 7.25 16.88
N LEU A 34 -1.56 6.50 17.63
CA LEU A 34 -2.19 7.01 18.85
C LEU A 34 -1.16 7.36 19.94
N LEU A 35 0.07 6.85 19.83
CA LEU A 35 1.17 7.14 20.75
C LEU A 35 1.90 8.46 20.45
N ASN A 36 1.58 9.12 19.32
CA ASN A 36 2.28 10.32 18.86
C ASN A 36 1.82 11.63 19.54
N GLY A 37 0.94 11.57 20.54
CA GLY A 37 0.46 12.76 21.24
C GLY A 37 -0.66 12.48 22.26
N PRO A 38 -1.25 13.54 22.84
CA PRO A 38 -2.42 13.42 23.71
C PRO A 38 -3.58 12.75 22.98
N LEU A 39 -4.32 11.88 23.67
CA LEU A 39 -5.47 11.17 23.11
C LEU A 39 -6.66 12.13 22.94
N THR A 40 -6.71 12.82 21.80
CA THR A 40 -7.82 13.71 21.42
C THR A 40 -8.78 13.02 20.45
N TYR A 41 -10.02 13.52 20.38
CA TYR A 41 -11.00 13.04 19.41
C TYR A 41 -10.48 13.16 17.96
N ASP A 42 -9.80 14.25 17.62
CA ASP A 42 -9.24 14.48 16.29
C ASP A 42 -8.19 13.45 15.92
N LEU A 43 -7.30 13.11 16.87
CA LEU A 43 -6.27 12.08 16.68
C LEU A 43 -6.92 10.71 16.44
N VAL A 44 -7.94 10.36 17.22
CA VAL A 44 -8.64 9.08 17.08
C VAL A 44 -9.32 8.99 15.71
N ILE A 45 -10.03 10.03 15.28
CA ILE A 45 -10.70 10.08 13.96
C ILE A 45 -9.66 9.95 12.85
N PHE A 46 -8.55 10.68 12.95
CA PHE A 46 -7.45 10.61 12.00
C PHE A 46 -6.88 9.19 11.89
N VAL A 47 -6.58 8.54 13.02
CA VAL A 47 -6.01 7.17 13.03
C VAL A 47 -7.00 6.15 12.49
N VAL A 48 -8.29 6.25 12.81
CA VAL A 48 -9.32 5.36 12.24
C VAL A 48 -9.41 5.51 10.73
N GLY A 49 -9.44 6.76 10.24
CA GLY A 49 -9.38 7.05 8.80
C GLY A 49 -8.12 6.47 8.15
N GLN A 50 -6.97 6.61 8.82
CA GLN A 50 -5.70 6.06 8.37
C GLN A 50 -5.69 4.54 8.29
N ILE A 51 -6.29 3.83 9.26
CA ILE A 51 -6.38 2.35 9.26
C ILE A 51 -7.21 1.86 8.08
N ILE A 52 -8.40 2.44 7.88
CA ILE A 52 -9.30 2.09 6.77
C ILE A 52 -8.57 2.33 5.44
N TRP A 53 -7.96 3.50 5.32
CA TRP A 53 -7.27 3.91 4.11
C TRP A 53 -6.05 3.04 3.79
N ALA A 54 -5.17 2.82 4.77
CA ALA A 54 -4.00 1.97 4.63
C ALA A 54 -4.38 0.54 4.28
N THR A 55 -5.52 0.03 4.78
CA THR A 55 -6.04 -1.29 4.40
C THR A 55 -6.40 -1.33 2.92
N ILE A 56 -7.15 -0.34 2.40
CA ILE A 56 -7.56 -0.27 0.99
C ILE A 56 -6.33 -0.21 0.07
N ILE A 57 -5.42 0.73 0.32
CA ILE A 57 -4.16 0.84 -0.45
C ILE A 57 -3.29 -0.40 -0.28
N GLY A 58 -3.36 -1.04 0.88
CA GLY A 58 -2.62 -2.27 1.14
C GLY A 58 -3.00 -3.42 0.23
N ILE A 59 -4.26 -3.50 -0.18
CA ILE A 59 -4.75 -4.46 -1.18
C ILE A 59 -4.10 -4.15 -2.54
N LEU A 60 -4.14 -2.89 -2.98
CA LEU A 60 -3.57 -2.43 -4.24
C LEU A 60 -2.07 -2.75 -4.33
N TYR A 61 -1.31 -2.46 -3.28
CA TYR A 61 0.11 -2.79 -3.20
C TYR A 61 0.38 -4.29 -3.17
N GLY A 62 -0.49 -5.07 -2.54
CA GLY A 62 -0.41 -6.54 -2.57
C GLY A 62 -0.54 -7.09 -4.00
N TYR A 63 -1.54 -6.62 -4.76
CA TYR A 63 -1.67 -6.98 -6.17
C TYR A 63 -0.48 -6.53 -7.00
N MET A 64 -0.03 -5.28 -6.82
CA MET A 64 1.13 -4.77 -7.55
C MET A 64 2.39 -5.61 -7.30
N PHE A 65 2.66 -5.98 -6.04
CA PHE A 65 3.80 -6.83 -5.70
C PHE A 65 3.74 -8.19 -6.40
N LEU A 66 2.56 -8.82 -6.46
CA LEU A 66 2.40 -10.13 -7.10
C LEU A 66 2.52 -10.10 -8.62
N ILE A 67 2.08 -8.99 -9.24
CA ILE A 67 2.18 -8.80 -10.69
C ILE A 67 3.63 -8.47 -11.08
N THR A 68 4.25 -7.54 -10.35
CA THR A 68 5.57 -6.99 -10.72
C THR A 68 6.74 -7.74 -10.12
N GLY A 69 6.56 -8.50 -9.02
CA GLY A 69 7.64 -9.05 -8.21
C GLY A 69 8.55 -7.99 -7.57
N ASN A 70 8.21 -6.70 -7.66
CA ASN A 70 9.11 -5.61 -7.32
C ASN A 70 8.73 -4.96 -5.98
N LEU A 71 9.53 -5.23 -4.95
CA LEU A 71 9.35 -4.60 -3.64
C LEU A 71 9.70 -3.09 -3.69
N TYR A 72 10.77 -2.72 -4.41
CA TYR A 72 11.23 -1.34 -4.50
C TYR A 72 10.19 -0.42 -5.15
N ALA A 73 9.47 -0.92 -6.16
CA ALA A 73 8.35 -0.20 -6.77
C ALA A 73 7.26 0.15 -5.74
N ASN A 74 6.90 -0.79 -4.87
CA ASN A 74 5.92 -0.55 -3.79
C ASN A 74 6.46 0.45 -2.76
N MET A 75 7.73 0.35 -2.39
CA MET A 75 8.35 1.26 -1.42
C MET A 75 8.42 2.69 -1.95
N PHE A 76 8.81 2.86 -3.21
CA PHE A 76 8.87 4.17 -3.86
C PHE A 76 7.49 4.83 -3.91
N LEU A 77 6.47 4.10 -4.36
CA LEU A 77 5.09 4.62 -4.38
C LEU A 77 4.59 5.03 -3.00
N HIS A 78 4.85 4.20 -1.99
CA HIS A 78 4.43 4.50 -0.64
C HIS A 78 5.13 5.75 -0.10
N TRP A 79 6.45 5.84 -0.27
CA TRP A 79 7.23 7.01 0.13
C TRP A 79 6.77 8.27 -0.60
N PHE A 80 6.57 8.19 -1.91
CA PHE A 80 6.17 9.34 -2.73
C PHE A 80 4.75 9.82 -2.38
N ALA A 81 3.80 8.90 -2.17
CA ALA A 81 2.46 9.24 -1.73
C ALA A 81 2.47 9.94 -0.36
N ASN A 82 3.25 9.44 0.60
CA ASN A 82 3.40 10.07 1.91
C ASN A 82 4.06 11.46 1.80
N GLY A 83 5.10 11.59 0.96
CA GLY A 83 5.79 12.85 0.73
C GLY A 83 4.86 13.92 0.18
N LEU A 84 4.10 13.60 -0.87
CA LEU A 84 3.09 14.50 -1.42
C LEU A 84 2.00 14.83 -0.41
N GLY A 85 1.45 13.83 0.30
CA GLY A 85 0.43 14.07 1.33
C GLY A 85 0.89 15.11 2.36
N ASN A 86 2.13 15.01 2.83
CA ASN A 86 2.71 15.96 3.78
C ASN A 86 2.90 17.37 3.20
N CYS A 87 3.23 17.51 1.91
CA CYS A 87 3.36 18.82 1.27
C CYS A 87 2.04 19.61 1.27
N PHE A 88 0.89 18.93 1.22
CA PHE A 88 -0.42 19.57 1.16
C PHE A 88 -1.15 19.62 2.51
N MET A 89 -0.73 18.82 3.50
CA MET A 89 -1.36 18.75 4.82
C MET A 89 -1.20 20.03 5.65
N TYR A 90 -0.10 20.78 5.46
CA TYR A 90 0.25 21.91 6.32
C TYR A 90 0.35 23.25 5.59
N LEU A 91 -0.33 23.41 4.46
CA LEU A 91 -0.31 24.69 3.74
C LEU A 91 -0.89 25.79 4.63
N PRO A 92 -0.11 26.81 5.01
CA PRO A 92 -0.65 27.96 5.71
C PRO A 92 -1.47 28.79 4.71
N TYR A 93 -2.51 29.49 5.19
CA TYR A 93 -3.32 30.44 4.40
C TYR A 93 -4.34 29.84 3.41
N VAL A 94 -4.86 28.64 3.66
CA VAL A 94 -5.97 28.06 2.88
C VAL A 94 -7.22 27.92 3.74
N THR A 95 -8.41 28.08 3.15
CA THR A 95 -9.67 27.92 3.89
C THR A 95 -9.85 26.45 4.29
N PRO A 96 -10.60 26.15 5.38
CA PRO A 96 -10.84 24.78 5.84
C PRO A 96 -11.40 23.86 4.76
N GLU A 97 -12.25 24.37 3.88
CA GLU A 97 -12.86 23.63 2.77
C GLU A 97 -11.80 23.21 1.73
N VAL A 98 -10.87 24.12 1.40
CA VAL A 98 -9.76 23.82 0.49
C VAL A 98 -8.78 22.85 1.14
N HIS A 99 -8.54 22.97 2.45
CA HIS A 99 -7.73 22.00 3.21
C HIS A 99 -8.35 20.59 3.20
N ALA A 100 -9.67 20.49 3.36
CA ALA A 100 -10.37 19.21 3.26
C ALA A 100 -10.29 18.62 1.85
N LEU A 101 -10.50 19.43 0.81
CA LEU A 101 -10.41 19.01 -0.59
C LEU A 101 -9.00 18.51 -0.94
N LEU A 102 -7.96 19.26 -0.55
CA LEU A 102 -6.57 18.88 -0.78
C LEU A 102 -6.19 17.60 -0.06
N ASN A 103 -6.66 17.42 1.19
CA ASN A 103 -6.46 16.17 1.90
C ASN A 103 -7.15 14.99 1.19
N ILE A 104 -8.38 15.15 0.70
CA ILE A 104 -9.05 14.08 -0.05
C ILE A 104 -8.26 13.70 -1.33
N ILE A 105 -7.81 14.70 -2.10
CA ILE A 105 -7.12 14.48 -3.38
C ILE A 105 -5.73 13.88 -3.19
N PHE A 106 -4.93 14.47 -2.30
CA PHE A 106 -3.50 14.18 -2.17
C PHE A 106 -3.16 13.20 -1.04
N ASN A 107 -4.05 13.04 -0.06
CA ASN A 107 -3.78 12.26 1.15
C ASN A 107 -4.67 11.01 1.26
N ILE A 108 -5.97 11.12 0.93
CA ILE A 108 -6.97 10.04 1.08
C ILE A 108 -7.32 9.35 -0.25
N GLY A 109 -6.63 9.64 -1.36
CA GLY A 109 -6.33 8.54 -2.26
C GLY A 109 -6.53 8.63 -3.74
N LEU A 110 -7.06 9.72 -4.29
CA LEU A 110 -7.17 9.80 -5.74
C LEU A 110 -5.77 9.79 -6.37
N MET A 111 -4.88 10.64 -5.87
CA MET A 111 -3.52 10.73 -6.39
C MET A 111 -2.75 9.42 -6.18
N SER A 112 -2.70 8.88 -4.96
CA SER A 112 -1.93 7.67 -4.69
C SER A 112 -2.43 6.46 -5.48
N THR A 113 -3.74 6.35 -5.72
CA THR A 113 -4.31 5.26 -6.53
C THR A 113 -3.96 5.43 -8.00
N LEU A 114 -4.18 6.61 -8.58
CA LEU A 114 -3.85 6.90 -9.98
C LEU A 114 -2.36 6.74 -10.26
N MET A 115 -1.51 7.21 -9.33
CA MET A 115 -0.08 7.03 -9.41
C MET A 115 0.33 5.56 -9.32
N SER A 116 -0.30 4.79 -8.44
CA SER A 116 -0.03 3.35 -8.34
C SER A 116 -0.40 2.62 -9.63
N LEU A 117 -1.54 2.95 -10.25
CA LEU A 117 -1.95 2.40 -11.54
C LEU A 117 -0.99 2.81 -12.67
N GLY A 118 -0.59 4.09 -12.73
CA GLY A 118 0.39 4.58 -13.71
C GLY A 118 1.76 3.93 -13.52
N TRP A 119 2.18 3.70 -12.28
CA TRP A 119 3.45 3.05 -11.97
C TRP A 119 3.43 1.56 -12.27
N ILE A 120 2.31 0.86 -12.03
CA ILE A 120 2.11 -0.52 -12.52
C ILE A 120 2.32 -0.58 -14.03
N PHE A 121 1.71 0.35 -14.76
CA PHE A 121 1.86 0.42 -16.21
C PHE A 121 3.32 0.65 -16.64
N LEU A 122 4.01 1.62 -16.03
CA LEU A 122 5.41 1.92 -16.34
C LEU A 122 6.35 0.78 -15.99
N VAL A 123 6.23 0.18 -14.80
CA VAL A 123 7.07 -0.94 -14.38
C VAL A 123 6.84 -2.16 -15.25
N ASN A 124 5.60 -2.50 -15.60
CA ASN A 124 5.32 -3.60 -16.51
C ASN A 124 5.87 -3.34 -17.93
N LYS A 125 5.86 -2.08 -18.38
CA LYS A 125 6.34 -1.71 -19.71
C LYS A 125 7.87 -1.69 -19.83
N TYR A 126 8.56 -1.11 -18.84
CA TYR A 126 10.00 -0.84 -18.92
C TYR A 126 10.87 -1.74 -18.05
N TRP A 127 10.29 -2.42 -17.05
CA TRP A 127 11.02 -3.27 -16.11
C TRP A 127 10.26 -4.55 -15.73
N PRO A 128 9.83 -5.39 -16.70
CA PRO A 128 9.14 -6.63 -16.41
C PRO A 128 10.09 -7.65 -15.73
N LEU A 129 9.98 -7.81 -14.42
CA LEU A 129 10.76 -8.82 -13.66
C LEU A 129 10.20 -10.24 -13.79
N LYS A 130 8.99 -10.40 -14.33
CA LYS A 130 8.33 -11.70 -14.41
C LYS A 130 8.81 -12.49 -15.62
N LYS A 131 9.95 -13.16 -15.43
CA LYS A 131 10.35 -14.35 -16.22
C LYS A 131 10.71 -15.57 -15.37
N LYS A 132 10.66 -15.47 -14.03
CA LYS A 132 11.29 -16.49 -13.14
C LYS A 132 10.37 -17.30 -12.22
N ILE A 133 9.12 -16.89 -12.00
CA ILE A 133 8.23 -17.59 -11.03
C ILE A 133 7.46 -18.75 -11.67
N GLU A 134 7.19 -18.71 -12.97
CA GLU A 134 6.49 -19.81 -13.67
C GLU A 134 7.35 -21.07 -13.84
N THR A 135 8.69 -20.93 -13.88
CA THR A 135 9.61 -22.07 -14.04
C THR A 135 9.93 -22.81 -12.75
N GLU A 136 9.72 -22.23 -11.56
CA GLU A 136 9.93 -22.93 -10.29
C GLU A 136 8.68 -23.73 -9.89
N PHE A 137 7.48 -23.15 -10.00
CA PHE A 137 6.24 -23.87 -9.66
C PHE A 137 5.91 -25.01 -10.63
N THR A 138 6.25 -24.89 -11.92
CA THR A 138 6.02 -25.98 -12.89
C THR A 138 7.04 -27.11 -12.82
N ASN A 139 8.18 -26.91 -12.16
CA ASN A 139 9.19 -27.94 -11.97
C ASN A 139 8.94 -28.75 -10.69
N ASP A 140 8.49 -28.14 -9.60
CA ASP A 140 8.15 -28.88 -8.37
C ASP A 140 6.93 -29.81 -8.57
N ASP A 141 5.96 -29.42 -9.40
CA ASP A 141 4.81 -30.27 -9.76
C ASP A 141 5.18 -31.45 -10.68
N LYS A 142 6.35 -31.42 -11.33
CA LYS A 142 6.82 -32.48 -12.24
C LYS A 142 7.80 -33.47 -11.61
N VAL A 143 8.31 -33.18 -10.41
CA VAL A 143 9.23 -34.07 -9.68
C VAL A 143 8.49 -34.94 -8.66
N ALA A 144 7.18 -34.73 -8.48
CA ALA A 144 6.33 -35.48 -7.55
C ALA A 144 5.58 -36.69 -8.16
N CYS A 145 5.98 -37.18 -9.35
CA CYS A 145 5.46 -38.42 -9.96
C CYS A 145 6.56 -39.43 -10.22
#